data_AF-A0A920FH28-F1
#
_entry.id   AF-A0A920FH28-F1
#
_cell.length_a   1.000
_cell.length_b   1.000
_cell.length_c   1.000
_cell.angle_alpha   90.00
_cell.angle_beta   90.00
_cell.angle_gamma   90.00
#
_symmetry.space_group_name_H-M   'P 1'
#
loop_
_entity.id
_entity.type
_entity.pdbx_description
1 polymer ?
#
loop_
_entity_poly.entity_id
_entity_poly.type
_entity_poly.pdbx_seq_one_letter_code
_entity_poly.pdbx_strand_id
1 'polypeptide(L)'
;MALKQFFDLDEDLGFFKKIHFNFTHQVNYLKNTFNVEPLVFVYDDLKTSSGNFVQKLSSLMNALVDLNQIDFSTKHGSYNEKQLKIIKTISQGINLQKRRVFKSVILHYIWRFFHATIRYGILYTALLIPRFLISKEPLIDEEYLNQVKSYYAKDWEHIMKIKIVLD
;
A
#
# COMPACT_ATOMS: atom_id res chain seq x y z
N MET A 1 13.87 5.54 -5.32
CA MET A 1 13.36 6.61 -4.45
C MET A 1 13.70 6.22 -3.03
N ALA A 2 14.39 7.08 -2.29
CA ALA A 2 14.76 6.81 -0.90
C ALA A 2 13.52 6.92 0.01
N LEU A 3 13.56 6.30 1.19
CA LEU A 3 12.43 6.29 2.13
C LEU A 3 12.02 7.71 2.55
N LYS A 4 12.97 8.57 2.92
CA LYS A 4 12.69 9.99 3.25
C LYS A 4 12.11 10.78 2.09
N GLN A 5 12.47 10.46 0.84
CA GLN A 5 11.83 11.09 -0.33
C GLN A 5 10.36 10.67 -0.43
N PHE A 6 10.00 9.45 -0.01
CA PHE A 6 8.63 8.95 -0.05
C PHE A 6 7.79 9.54 1.07
N PHE A 7 8.31 9.48 2.29
CA PHE A 7 7.66 10.02 3.48
C PHE A 7 8.75 10.52 4.42
N ASP A 8 8.71 11.81 4.74
CA ASP A 8 9.66 12.47 5.64
C ASP A 8 8.92 12.90 6.90
N LEU A 9 9.11 12.16 7.99
CA LEU A 9 8.47 12.44 9.27
C LEU A 9 9.07 13.66 9.97
N ASP A 10 10.29 14.06 9.63
CA ASP A 10 10.95 15.17 10.33
C ASP A 10 10.44 16.48 9.72
N GLU A 11 10.76 16.69 8.44
CA GLU A 11 10.56 17.96 7.75
C GLU A 11 9.26 18.04 6.93
N ASP A 12 8.53 16.92 6.79
CA ASP A 12 7.34 16.82 5.93
C ASP A 12 7.61 17.18 4.45
N LEU A 13 8.86 16.99 3.98
CA LEU A 13 9.29 17.28 2.61
C LEU A 13 9.13 16.11 1.63
N GLY A 14 8.75 14.93 2.14
CA GLY A 14 8.47 13.74 1.33
C GLY A 14 7.32 13.94 0.34
N PHE A 15 7.20 13.00 -0.60
CA PHE A 15 6.10 12.96 -1.57
C PHE A 15 4.74 12.85 -0.87
N PHE A 16 4.63 11.92 0.09
CA PHE A 16 3.49 11.89 1.00
C PHE A 16 3.77 12.81 2.19
N LYS A 17 2.74 13.56 2.58
CA LYS A 17 2.76 14.46 3.72
C LYS A 17 2.21 13.77 4.96
N LYS A 18 2.55 14.26 6.15
CA LYS A 18 2.06 13.76 7.44
C LYS A 18 0.55 13.68 7.49
N ILE A 19 -0.12 14.66 6.89
CA ILE A 19 -1.59 14.73 6.84
C ILE A 19 -2.21 13.57 6.04
N HIS A 20 -1.51 13.03 5.03
CA HIS A 20 -2.01 11.91 4.23
C HIS A 20 -2.06 10.60 5.03
N PHE A 21 -1.29 10.48 6.11
CA PHE A 21 -1.30 9.32 7.01
C PHE A 21 -2.07 9.59 8.31
N ASN A 22 -2.64 10.79 8.50
CA ASN A 22 -3.50 11.09 9.64
C ASN A 22 -4.95 10.72 9.28
N PHE A 23 -5.39 9.55 9.75
CA PHE A 23 -6.73 9.05 9.41
C PHE A 23 -7.82 9.76 10.21
N THR A 24 -7.56 10.15 11.46
CA THR A 24 -8.52 10.92 12.28
C THR A 24 -8.88 12.23 11.59
N HIS A 25 -7.90 12.92 11.00
CA HIS A 25 -8.14 14.12 10.21
C HIS A 25 -9.07 13.83 9.01
N GLN A 26 -8.84 12.73 8.29
CA GLN A 26 -9.65 12.34 7.13
C GLN A 26 -11.09 11.98 7.54
N VAL A 27 -11.25 11.22 8.63
CA VAL A 27 -12.57 10.87 9.19
C VAL A 27 -13.31 12.13 9.61
N ASN A 28 -12.67 13.03 10.37
CA ASN A 28 -13.27 14.29 10.79
C ASN A 28 -13.65 15.18 9.62
N TYR A 29 -12.82 15.22 8.57
CA TYR A 29 -13.12 15.96 7.36
C TYR A 29 -14.40 15.43 6.70
N LEU A 30 -14.54 14.10 6.55
CA LEU A 30 -15.74 13.48 6.00
C LEU A 30 -16.97 13.75 6.89
N LYS A 31 -16.83 13.57 8.20
CA LYS A 31 -17.89 13.85 9.18
C LYS A 31 -18.42 15.27 9.07
N ASN A 32 -17.52 16.26 9.05
CA ASN A 32 -17.90 17.67 8.97
C ASN A 32 -18.48 18.03 7.61
N THR A 33 -18.01 17.41 6.53
CA THR A 33 -18.47 17.69 5.16
C THR A 33 -19.87 17.14 4.91
N PHE A 34 -20.15 15.90 5.37
CA PHE A 34 -21.41 15.22 5.10
C PHE A 34 -22.40 15.28 6.26
N ASN A 35 -21.99 15.81 7.41
CA ASN A 35 -22.78 15.89 8.65
C ASN A 35 -23.32 14.53 9.12
N VAL A 36 -22.56 13.46 8.87
CA VAL A 36 -22.88 12.07 9.21
C VAL A 36 -21.60 11.36 9.66
N GLU A 37 -21.70 10.44 10.61
CA GLU A 37 -20.56 9.61 11.03
C GLU A 37 -20.09 8.70 9.88
N PRO A 38 -18.81 8.77 9.48
CA PRO A 38 -18.28 7.88 8.45
C PRO A 38 -18.20 6.43 8.93
N LEU A 39 -18.48 5.50 8.04
CA LEU A 39 -18.20 4.09 8.27
C LEU A 39 -16.70 3.84 8.11
N VAL A 40 -16.05 3.38 9.17
CA VAL A 40 -14.60 3.12 9.17
C VAL A 40 -14.35 1.62 9.10
N PHE A 41 -13.80 1.17 7.98
CA PHE A 41 -13.36 -0.20 7.77
C PHE A 41 -11.83 -0.26 7.73
N VAL A 42 -11.26 -1.28 8.36
CA VAL A 42 -9.81 -1.49 8.39
C VAL A 42 -9.44 -2.66 7.47
N TYR A 43 -8.41 -2.48 6.66
CA TYR A 43 -8.00 -3.48 5.66
C TYR A 43 -7.56 -4.83 6.27
N ASP A 44 -7.01 -4.83 7.49
CA ASP A 44 -6.64 -6.06 8.18
C ASP A 44 -7.85 -6.96 8.48
N ASP A 45 -9.01 -6.36 8.74
CA ASP A 45 -10.27 -7.10 8.95
C ASP A 45 -10.73 -7.76 7.64
N LEU A 46 -10.54 -7.10 6.50
CA LEU A 46 -10.77 -7.69 5.18
C LEU A 46 -9.82 -8.86 4.90
N LYS A 47 -8.55 -8.77 5.33
CA LYS A 47 -7.59 -9.87 5.10
C LYS A 47 -7.81 -11.07 6.01
N THR A 48 -8.23 -10.83 7.26
CA THR A 48 -8.37 -11.88 8.27
C THR A 48 -9.75 -12.52 8.28
N SER A 49 -10.78 -11.77 7.86
CA SER A 49 -12.18 -12.19 7.90
C SER A 49 -12.98 -11.64 6.71
N SER A 50 -12.54 -11.95 5.49
CA SER A 50 -13.12 -11.41 4.24
C SER A 50 -14.63 -11.61 4.12
N GLY A 51 -15.15 -12.77 4.56
CA GLY A 51 -16.58 -13.09 4.54
C GLY A 51 -17.38 -12.16 5.45
N ASN A 52 -16.98 -12.07 6.73
CA ASN A 52 -17.64 -11.22 7.72
C ASN A 52 -17.53 -9.73 7.33
N PHE A 53 -16.40 -9.33 6.75
CA PHE A 53 -16.23 -7.99 6.20
C PHE A 53 -17.26 -7.66 5.12
N VAL A 54 -17.39 -8.53 4.11
CA VAL A 54 -18.34 -8.34 3.01
C VAL A 54 -19.78 -8.40 3.51
N GLN A 55 -20.10 -9.33 4.41
CA GLN A 55 -21.43 -9.46 4.99
C GLN A 55 -21.83 -8.21 5.80
N LYS A 56 -20.91 -7.67 6.60
CA LYS A 56 -21.16 -6.45 7.37
C LYS A 56 -21.38 -5.25 6.46
N LEU A 57 -20.54 -5.10 5.44
CA LEU A 57 -20.67 -4.03 4.46
C LEU A 57 -22.00 -4.14 3.68
N SER A 58 -22.37 -5.34 3.23
CA SER A 58 -23.62 -5.55 2.50
C SER A 58 -24.84 -5.26 3.36
N SER A 59 -24.81 -5.67 4.63
CA SER A 59 -25.87 -5.35 5.60
C SER A 59 -26.04 -3.85 5.79
N LEU A 60 -24.95 -3.09 5.97
CA LEU A 60 -25.01 -1.63 6.12
C LEU A 60 -25.52 -0.92 4.86
N MET A 61 -25.32 -1.52 3.68
CA MET A 61 -25.81 -1.01 2.40
C MET A 61 -27.22 -1.48 2.03
N ASN A 62 -27.86 -2.32 2.86
CA ASN A 62 -29.09 -3.04 2.50
C ASN A 62 -28.98 -3.83 1.19
N ALA A 63 -27.80 -4.40 0.92
CA ALA A 63 -27.52 -5.20 -0.25
C ALA A 63 -27.62 -6.70 0.08
N LEU A 64 -28.22 -7.47 -0.83
CA LEU A 64 -28.23 -8.93 -0.77
C LEU A 64 -26.96 -9.48 -1.43
N VAL A 65 -26.20 -10.28 -0.69
CA VAL A 65 -24.94 -10.88 -1.16
C VAL A 65 -24.93 -12.35 -0.77
N ASP A 66 -24.74 -13.22 -1.77
CA ASP A 66 -24.47 -14.64 -1.55
C ASP A 66 -22.96 -14.85 -1.46
N LEU A 67 -22.46 -15.05 -0.24
CA LEU A 67 -21.02 -15.23 0.01
C LEU A 67 -20.46 -16.48 -0.70
N ASN A 68 -21.30 -17.47 -1.02
CA ASN A 68 -20.86 -18.69 -1.71
C ASN A 68 -20.47 -18.43 -3.18
N GLN A 69 -20.90 -17.31 -3.75
CA GLN A 69 -20.56 -16.92 -5.12
C GLN A 69 -19.31 -16.04 -5.19
N ILE A 70 -18.68 -15.74 -4.04
CA ILE A 70 -17.53 -14.85 -3.97
C ILE A 70 -16.25 -15.67 -3.82
N ASP A 71 -15.33 -15.47 -4.77
CA ASP A 71 -13.97 -15.96 -4.67
C ASP A 71 -13.13 -15.02 -3.78
N PHE A 72 -12.87 -15.44 -2.55
CA PHE A 72 -12.02 -14.74 -1.58
C PHE A 72 -10.52 -15.04 -1.75
N SER A 73 -10.12 -15.81 -2.78
CA SER A 73 -8.71 -16.09 -3.01
C SER A 73 -7.93 -14.82 -3.39
N THR A 74 -6.67 -14.78 -2.97
CA THR A 74 -5.79 -13.65 -3.28
C THR A 74 -5.38 -13.70 -4.75
N LYS A 75 -5.90 -12.78 -5.57
CA LYS A 75 -5.56 -12.70 -7.01
C LYS A 75 -4.18 -12.12 -7.28
N HIS A 76 -3.79 -11.08 -6.55
CA HIS A 76 -2.53 -10.36 -6.74
C HIS A 76 -1.83 -10.15 -5.41
N GLY A 77 -1.06 -11.15 -4.98
CA GLY A 77 -0.18 -11.00 -3.83
C GLY A 77 0.90 -9.95 -4.10
N SER A 78 1.20 -9.14 -3.09
CA SER A 78 2.36 -8.26 -3.11
C SER A 78 3.64 -9.08 -3.26
N TYR A 79 4.65 -8.50 -3.92
CA TYR A 79 5.97 -9.10 -4.04
C TYR A 79 6.60 -9.31 -2.66
N ASN A 80 7.31 -10.43 -2.50
CA ASN A 80 7.99 -10.72 -1.25
C ASN A 80 9.21 -9.80 -1.06
N GLU A 81 9.71 -9.75 0.17
CA GLU A 81 10.82 -8.86 0.53
C GLU A 81 12.08 -9.09 -0.31
N LYS A 82 12.37 -10.35 -0.67
CA LYS A 82 13.50 -10.70 -1.55
C LYS A 82 13.36 -10.04 -2.92
N GLN A 83 12.19 -10.12 -3.54
CA GLN A 83 11.91 -9.48 -4.82
C GLN A 83 12.02 -7.95 -4.70
N LEU A 84 11.52 -7.37 -3.61
CA LEU A 84 11.57 -5.92 -3.35
C LEU A 84 12.98 -5.41 -3.10
N LYS A 85 13.84 -6.17 -2.41
CA LYS A 85 15.25 -5.84 -2.21
C LYS A 85 16.01 -5.85 -3.53
N ILE A 86 15.80 -6.87 -4.35
CA ILE A 86 16.49 -7.01 -5.64
C ILE A 86 16.13 -5.85 -6.58
N ILE A 87 14.83 -5.54 -6.73
CA ILE A 87 14.42 -4.41 -7.58
C ILE A 87 14.91 -3.07 -7.01
N LYS A 88 14.94 -2.90 -5.68
CA LYS A 88 15.51 -1.70 -5.03
C LYS A 88 16.99 -1.54 -5.42
N THR A 89 17.79 -2.59 -5.29
CA THR A 89 19.22 -2.59 -5.66
C THR A 89 19.42 -2.28 -7.15
N ILE A 90 18.72 -2.99 -8.04
CA ILE A 90 18.86 -2.75 -9.50
C ILE A 90 18.40 -1.33 -9.86
N SER A 91 17.38 -0.81 -9.19
CA SER A 91 16.87 0.55 -9.45
C SER A 91 17.85 1.67 -9.07
N GLN A 92 18.93 1.37 -8.34
CA GLN A 92 20.01 2.33 -8.08
C GLN A 92 20.87 2.56 -9.34
N GLY A 93 21.02 1.55 -10.20
CA GLY A 93 21.74 1.65 -11.47
C GLY A 93 20.85 1.94 -12.68
N ILE A 94 19.56 1.57 -12.63
CA ILE A 94 18.62 1.74 -13.75
C ILE A 94 17.40 2.52 -13.27
N ASN A 95 17.04 3.61 -13.98
CA ASN A 95 15.84 4.37 -13.62
C ASN A 95 14.55 3.60 -13.96
N LEU A 96 13.97 2.96 -12.95
CA LEU A 96 12.70 2.23 -13.02
C LEU A 96 11.47 3.09 -12.63
N GLN A 97 11.57 4.42 -12.62
CA GLN A 97 10.41 5.30 -12.37
C GLN A 97 9.47 5.33 -13.57
N LYS A 98 8.16 5.33 -13.29
CA LYS A 98 7.14 5.58 -14.33
C LYS A 98 7.17 7.07 -14.65
N ARG A 99 7.52 7.43 -15.89
CA ARG A 99 7.57 8.82 -16.35
C ARG A 99 7.26 8.90 -17.84
N ARG A 100 6.78 10.05 -18.30
CA ARG A 100 6.64 10.29 -19.73
C ARG A 100 7.99 10.70 -20.30
N VAL A 101 8.56 9.84 -21.14
CA VAL A 101 9.87 10.08 -21.80
C VAL A 101 9.69 10.64 -23.21
N PHE A 102 8.58 10.30 -23.88
CA PHE A 102 8.30 10.70 -25.26
C PHE A 102 7.06 11.58 -25.35
N LYS A 103 7.12 12.61 -26.20
CA LYS A 103 5.95 13.43 -26.55
C LYS A 103 4.95 12.60 -27.38
N SER A 104 5.45 11.83 -28.36
CA SER A 104 4.64 10.92 -29.17
C SER A 104 3.98 9.82 -28.33
N VAL A 105 2.68 9.62 -28.55
CA VAL A 105 1.86 8.63 -27.83
C VAL A 105 2.33 7.20 -28.13
N ILE A 106 2.59 6.89 -29.40
CA ILE A 106 2.99 5.55 -29.85
C ILE A 106 4.35 5.18 -29.25
N LEU A 107 5.34 6.06 -29.39
CA LEU A 107 6.68 5.83 -28.82
C LEU A 107 6.63 5.72 -27.30
N HIS A 108 5.81 6.54 -26.64
CA HIS A 108 5.63 6.43 -25.20
C HIS A 108 4.99 5.08 -24.79
N TYR A 109 4.04 4.58 -25.57
CA TYR A 109 3.39 3.30 -25.30
C TYR A 109 4.38 2.13 -25.43
N ILE A 110 5.17 2.09 -26.51
CA ILE A 110 6.22 1.08 -26.72
C ILE A 110 7.24 1.13 -25.57
N TRP A 111 7.72 2.33 -25.23
CA TRP A 111 8.64 2.51 -24.11
C TRP A 111 8.03 2.03 -22.78
N ARG A 112 6.77 2.34 -22.52
CA ARG A 112 6.06 1.91 -21.30
C ARG A 112 5.96 0.39 -21.23
N PHE A 113 5.67 -0.27 -22.36
CA PHE A 113 5.63 -1.72 -22.44
C PHE A 113 7.01 -2.33 -22.16
N PHE A 114 8.05 -1.88 -22.85
CA PHE A 114 9.42 -2.35 -22.61
C PHE A 114 9.88 -2.14 -21.16
N HIS A 115 9.58 -0.97 -20.58
CA HIS A 115 9.90 -0.65 -19.20
C HIS A 115 9.15 -1.53 -18.20
N ALA A 116 7.88 -1.86 -18.49
CA ALA A 116 7.11 -2.83 -17.71
C ALA A 116 7.74 -4.23 -17.80
N THR A 117 8.14 -4.68 -19.00
CA THR A 117 8.80 -5.97 -19.21
C THR A 117 10.09 -6.07 -18.40
N ILE A 118 10.94 -5.05 -18.38
CA ILE A 118 12.15 -5.03 -17.53
C ILE A 118 11.78 -5.17 -16.06
N ARG A 119 10.83 -4.36 -15.58
CA ARG A 119 10.43 -4.34 -14.16
C ARG A 119 9.90 -5.69 -13.71
N TYR A 120 8.97 -6.26 -14.45
CA TYR A 120 8.38 -7.56 -14.12
C TYR A 120 9.38 -8.69 -14.34
N GLY A 121 10.22 -8.61 -15.38
CA GLY A 121 11.34 -9.53 -15.60
C GLY A 121 12.27 -9.60 -14.38
N ILE A 122 12.67 -8.45 -13.82
CA ILE A 122 13.45 -8.39 -12.58
C ILE A 122 12.72 -9.07 -11.42
N LEU A 123 11.44 -8.78 -11.23
CA LEU A 123 10.66 -9.30 -10.09
C LEU A 123 10.43 -10.82 -10.17
N TYR A 124 10.19 -11.37 -11.36
CA TYR A 124 10.01 -12.81 -11.52
C TYR A 124 11.34 -13.56 -11.51
N THR A 125 12.40 -13.04 -12.14
CA THR A 125 13.73 -13.66 -12.09
C THR A 125 14.38 -13.55 -10.71
N ALA A 126 14.01 -12.55 -9.91
CA ALA A 126 14.44 -12.42 -8.53
C ALA A 126 14.18 -13.68 -7.69
N LEU A 127 13.12 -14.45 -7.99
CA LEU A 127 12.82 -15.70 -7.30
C LEU A 127 13.93 -16.75 -7.46
N LEU A 128 14.65 -16.75 -8.57
CA LEU A 128 15.74 -17.68 -8.89
C LEU A 128 17.05 -17.33 -8.17
N ILE A 129 17.22 -16.09 -7.68
CA ILE A 129 18.46 -15.64 -7.04
C ILE A 129 18.62 -16.27 -5.66
N PRO A 130 19.71 -16.99 -5.35
CA PRO A 130 19.91 -17.57 -4.03
C PRO A 130 19.87 -16.54 -2.89
N ARG A 131 19.28 -16.91 -1.74
CA ARG A 131 19.11 -15.98 -0.59
C ARG A 131 20.44 -15.44 -0.04
N PHE A 132 21.54 -16.19 -0.17
CA PHE A 132 22.85 -15.76 0.33
C PHE A 132 23.45 -14.58 -0.47
N LEU A 133 22.95 -14.30 -1.68
CA LEU A 133 23.36 -13.14 -2.48
C LEU A 133 22.55 -11.87 -2.15
N ILE A 134 21.56 -11.98 -1.27
CA ILE A 134 20.64 -10.88 -0.94
C ILE A 134 21.04 -10.29 0.41
N SER A 135 21.05 -8.95 0.51
CA SER A 135 21.30 -8.28 1.78
C SER A 135 20.37 -8.78 2.88
N LYS A 136 20.95 -9.05 4.04
CA LYS A 136 20.23 -9.42 5.26
C LYS A 136 19.58 -8.21 5.94
N GLU A 137 20.03 -7.00 5.61
CA GLU A 137 19.44 -5.77 6.14
C GLU A 137 17.96 -5.68 5.78
N PRO A 138 17.11 -5.16 6.68
CA PRO A 138 15.68 -5.01 6.42
C PRO A 138 15.42 -4.10 5.22
N LEU A 139 14.33 -4.34 4.49
CA LEU A 139 13.97 -3.53 3.31
C LEU A 139 13.78 -2.04 3.64
N ILE A 140 13.22 -1.78 4.82
CA ILE A 140 12.92 -0.47 5.41
C ILE A 140 13.76 -0.37 6.69
N ASP A 141 14.30 0.81 6.96
CA ASP A 141 14.99 1.10 8.21
C ASP A 141 14.04 0.92 9.41
N GLU A 142 14.42 0.06 10.35
CA GLU A 142 13.56 -0.33 11.48
C GLU A 142 13.39 0.79 12.49
N GLU A 143 14.46 1.58 12.74
CA GLU A 143 14.41 2.71 13.65
C GLU A 143 13.40 3.76 13.16
N TYR A 144 13.53 4.16 11.89
CA TYR A 144 12.59 5.08 11.27
C TYR A 144 11.15 4.54 11.24
N LEU A 145 10.97 3.24 10.94
CA LEU A 145 9.64 2.64 10.98
C LEU A 145 9.01 2.72 12.37
N ASN A 146 9.80 2.50 13.43
CA ASN A 146 9.34 2.60 14.81
C ASN A 146 9.02 4.06 15.20
N GLN A 147 9.78 5.04 14.70
CA GLN A 147 9.47 6.45 14.87
C GLN A 147 8.12 6.81 14.25
N VAL A 148 7.86 6.37 13.00
CA VAL A 148 6.58 6.58 12.32
C VAL A 148 5.42 5.93 13.09
N LYS A 149 5.57 4.68 13.53
CA LYS A 149 4.55 3.99 14.34
C LYS A 149 4.24 4.75 15.62
N SER A 150 5.28 5.21 16.31
CA SER A 150 5.13 5.96 17.57
C SER A 150 4.41 7.28 17.36
N TYR A 151 4.74 8.00 16.28
CA TYR A 151 4.11 9.27 15.93
C TYR A 151 2.59 9.12 15.68
N TYR A 152 2.17 8.07 14.96
CA TYR A 152 0.76 7.83 14.64
C TYR A 152 0.02 6.93 15.64
N ALA A 153 0.64 6.54 16.76
CA ALA A 153 0.03 5.58 17.70
C ALA A 153 -1.35 6.02 18.21
N LYS A 154 -1.50 7.30 18.58
CA LYS A 154 -2.78 7.85 19.06
C LYS A 154 -3.84 7.95 17.96
N ASP A 155 -3.41 8.31 16.74
CA ASP A 155 -4.29 8.34 15.57
C ASP A 155 -4.84 6.95 15.28
N TRP A 156 -3.94 5.96 15.25
CA TRP A 156 -4.30 4.57 15.02
C TRP A 156 -5.22 4.00 16.11
N GLU A 157 -4.93 4.29 17.39
CA GLU A 157 -5.78 3.89 18.50
C GLU A 157 -7.20 4.44 18.35
N HIS A 158 -7.35 5.70 17.93
CA HIS A 158 -8.65 6.29 17.66
C HIS A 158 -9.38 5.56 16.53
N ILE A 159 -8.71 5.30 15.40
CA ILE A 159 -9.27 4.53 14.27
C ILE A 159 -9.75 3.15 14.72
N MET A 160 -8.96 2.45 15.54
CA MET A 160 -9.33 1.14 16.05
C MET A 160 -10.53 1.16 17.00
N LYS A 161 -10.81 2.30 17.68
CA LYS A 161 -12.00 2.46 18.53
C LYS A 161 -13.26 2.73 17.72
N ILE A 162 -13.15 3.45 16.60
CA ILE A 162 -14.30 3.86 15.78
C ILE A 162 -14.56 2.91 14.61
N LYS A 163 -13.67 1.95 14.36
CA LYS A 163 -13.86 0.97 13.28
C LYS A 163 -15.14 0.16 13.49
N ILE A 164 -15.74 -0.26 12.39
CA ILE A 164 -16.85 -1.20 12.41
C ILE A 164 -16.36 -2.54 12.97
N VAL A 165 -17.05 -3.04 13.98
CA VAL A 165 -16.82 -4.38 14.53
C VAL A 165 -17.44 -5.40 13.59
N LEU A 166 -16.64 -6.38 13.19
CA LEU A 166 -17.12 -7.56 12.48
C LEU A 166 -17.59 -8.58 13.52
N ASP A 167 -18.77 -9.14 13.28
CA ASP A 167 -19.36 -10.21 14.08
C ASP A 167 -18.81 -11.58 13.66
#